data_AF-A0A1M4WY40-F1
#
_entry.id   AF-A0A1M4WY40-F1
#
_cell.length_a   1.000
_cell.length_b   1.000
_cell.length_c   1.000
_cell.angle_alpha   90.00
_cell.angle_beta   90.00
_cell.angle_gamma   90.00
#
_symmetry.space_group_name_H-M   'P 1'
#
loop_
_entity.id
_entity.type
_entity.pdbx_description
1 polymer ?
#
loop_
_entity_poly.entity_id
_entity_poly.type
_entity_poly.pdbx_seq_one_letter_code
_entity_poly.pdbx_strand_id
1 'polypeptide(L)'
;MTGDGTNDAPALAQADVGVAMNSGTTAAKEASNMVDLDSSPTKLIDIVEIGKQLLITRGALTTFSIANDVAKYFAIIPALFVSRYKGLEALNIMKLHSPTSAVLSAVFNALIIIALIPLALRGVQFRPATSSALLRRNVLIYGVGGLILPFI
;
A
#
# COMPACT_ATOMS: atom_id res chain seq x y z
N MET A 1 12.40 -19.06 -9.78
CA MET A 1 12.68 -20.22 -10.66
C MET A 1 11.44 -21.10 -10.71
N THR A 2 11.19 -21.81 -11.82
CA THR A 2 10.20 -22.90 -11.87
C THR A 2 10.85 -24.18 -12.37
N GLY A 3 10.33 -25.32 -11.93
CA GLY A 3 10.81 -26.64 -12.29
C GLY A 3 9.83 -27.73 -11.83
N ASP A 4 10.09 -28.95 -12.26
CA ASP A 4 9.24 -30.13 -12.01
C ASP A 4 10.08 -31.39 -11.77
N GLY A 5 11.33 -31.41 -12.23
CA GLY A 5 12.24 -32.53 -12.11
C GLY A 5 12.97 -32.60 -10.76
N THR A 6 13.39 -33.81 -10.39
CA THR A 6 14.24 -34.01 -9.20
C THR A 6 15.60 -33.32 -9.36
N ASN A 7 16.08 -33.18 -10.59
CA ASN A 7 17.26 -32.42 -10.96
C ASN A 7 17.09 -30.90 -10.76
N ASP A 8 15.86 -30.39 -10.71
CA ASP A 8 15.58 -28.97 -10.46
C ASP A 8 15.57 -28.64 -8.96
N ALA A 9 15.46 -29.65 -8.09
CA ALA A 9 15.32 -29.46 -6.64
C ALA A 9 16.47 -28.62 -6.03
N PRO A 10 17.77 -28.82 -6.35
CA PRO A 10 18.83 -27.97 -5.82
C PRO A 10 18.71 -26.51 -6.27
N ALA A 11 18.29 -26.28 -7.52
CA ALA A 11 18.16 -24.95 -8.08
C ALA A 11 16.90 -24.23 -7.58
N LEU A 12 15.80 -24.96 -7.37
CA LEU A 12 14.59 -24.47 -6.71
C LEU A 12 14.87 -24.08 -5.25
N ALA A 13 15.67 -24.87 -4.52
CA ALA A 13 16.07 -24.57 -3.16
C ALA A 13 17.04 -23.38 -3.06
N GLN A 14 17.86 -23.13 -4.08
CA GLN A 14 18.77 -22.00 -4.13
C GLN A 14 18.08 -20.69 -4.56
N ALA A 15 16.98 -20.77 -5.32
CA ALA A 15 16.25 -19.60 -5.76
C ALA A 15 15.56 -18.90 -4.58
N ASP A 16 15.54 -17.55 -4.61
CA ASP A 16 14.80 -16.77 -3.61
C ASP A 16 13.30 -17.12 -3.57
N VAL A 17 12.77 -17.50 -4.74
CA VAL A 17 11.40 -17.98 -4.92
C VAL A 17 11.40 -19.12 -5.95
N GLY A 18 11.20 -20.35 -5.46
CA GLY A 18 11.02 -21.58 -6.25
C GLY A 18 9.54 -21.95 -6.40
N VAL A 19 9.12 -22.29 -7.62
CA VAL A 19 7.75 -22.74 -7.94
C VAL A 19 7.79 -24.11 -8.61
N ALA A 20 7.30 -25.13 -7.91
CA ALA A 20 7.18 -26.48 -8.43
C ALA A 20 5.86 -26.70 -9.17
N MET A 21 5.86 -27.50 -10.22
CA MET A 21 4.61 -27.93 -10.87
C MET A 21 3.94 -29.05 -10.08
N ASN A 22 2.60 -29.11 -10.10
CA ASN A 22 1.86 -30.17 -9.43
C ASN A 22 2.03 -31.55 -10.10
N SER A 23 2.31 -31.59 -11.40
CA SER A 23 2.74 -32.82 -12.09
C SER A 23 4.20 -33.21 -11.79
N GLY A 24 4.97 -32.33 -11.14
CA GLY A 24 6.37 -32.54 -10.82
C GLY A 24 6.63 -33.55 -9.70
N THR A 25 7.90 -33.93 -9.57
CA THR A 25 8.39 -34.88 -8.58
C THR A 25 8.22 -34.37 -7.15
N THR A 26 8.08 -35.28 -6.19
CA THR A 26 7.98 -34.92 -4.76
C THR A 26 9.19 -34.12 -4.29
N ALA A 27 10.39 -34.48 -4.77
CA ALA A 27 11.62 -33.75 -4.48
C ALA A 27 11.57 -32.28 -4.94
N ALA A 28 11.03 -32.01 -6.15
CA ALA A 28 10.86 -30.64 -6.63
C ALA A 28 9.86 -29.85 -5.77
N LYS A 29 8.75 -30.49 -5.35
CA LYS A 29 7.73 -29.88 -4.50
C LYS A 29 8.24 -29.56 -3.10
N GLU A 30 8.99 -30.47 -2.49
CA GLU A 30 9.58 -30.27 -1.15
C GLU A 30 10.67 -29.21 -1.14
N ALA A 31 11.41 -29.05 -2.25
CA ALA A 31 12.43 -28.02 -2.40
C ALA A 31 11.89 -26.63 -2.79
N SER A 32 10.60 -26.52 -3.14
CA SER A 32 10.00 -25.27 -3.63
C SER A 32 9.24 -24.50 -2.55
N ASN A 33 9.05 -23.19 -2.74
CA ASN A 33 8.25 -22.36 -1.84
C ASN A 33 6.76 -22.38 -2.18
N MET A 34 6.43 -22.61 -3.45
CA MET A 34 5.05 -22.63 -3.96
C MET A 34 4.87 -23.81 -4.93
N VAL A 35 3.63 -24.28 -5.05
CA VAL A 35 3.24 -25.32 -6.00
C VAL A 35 2.18 -24.79 -6.94
N ASP A 36 2.44 -24.84 -8.25
CA ASP A 36 1.46 -24.55 -9.27
C ASP A 36 0.60 -25.78 -9.57
N LEU A 37 -0.67 -25.70 -9.16
CA LEU A 37 -1.66 -26.76 -9.36
C LEU A 37 -2.00 -27.03 -10.83
N ASP A 38 -1.89 -26.03 -11.71
CA ASP A 38 -2.24 -26.18 -13.13
C ASP A 38 -1.03 -26.60 -13.99
N SER A 39 0.15 -26.73 -13.38
CA SER A 39 1.40 -27.16 -14.05
C SER A 39 1.71 -26.37 -15.33
N SER A 40 1.56 -25.05 -15.30
CA SER A 40 1.79 -24.16 -16.43
C SER A 40 2.92 -23.18 -16.13
N PRO A 41 4.04 -23.21 -16.87
CA PRO A 41 5.17 -22.30 -16.61
C PRO A 41 4.79 -20.83 -16.83
N THR A 42 3.74 -20.55 -17.61
CA THR A 42 3.25 -19.19 -17.88
C THR A 42 2.71 -18.49 -16.62
N LYS A 43 2.24 -19.25 -15.63
CA LYS A 43 1.73 -18.70 -14.36
C LYS A 43 2.77 -17.96 -13.52
N LEU A 44 4.05 -18.17 -13.78
CA LEU A 44 5.10 -17.35 -13.15
C LEU A 44 4.89 -15.85 -13.42
N ILE A 45 4.39 -15.49 -14.60
CA ILE A 45 4.13 -14.10 -14.97
C ILE A 45 3.01 -13.55 -14.09
N ASP A 46 1.92 -14.30 -13.94
CA ASP A 46 0.78 -13.91 -13.10
C ASP A 46 1.17 -13.75 -11.62
N ILE A 47 1.98 -14.67 -11.09
CA ILE A 47 2.50 -14.61 -9.72
C ILE A 47 3.31 -13.32 -9.51
N VAL A 48 4.18 -12.98 -10.46
CA VAL A 48 4.98 -11.75 -10.40
C VAL A 48 4.09 -10.50 -10.51
N GLU A 49 3.05 -10.53 -11.35
CA GLU A 49 2.12 -9.42 -11.51
C GLU A 49 1.32 -9.16 -10.22
N ILE A 50 0.76 -10.21 -9.62
CA ILE A 50 0.04 -10.13 -8.33
C ILE A 50 0.97 -9.61 -7.24
N GLY A 51 2.20 -10.14 -7.15
CA GLY A 51 3.19 -9.68 -6.18
C GLY A 51 3.51 -8.19 -6.33
N LYS A 52 3.69 -7.71 -7.56
CA LYS A 52 3.90 -6.27 -7.84
C LYS A 52 2.68 -5.44 -7.47
N GLN A 53 1.48 -5.90 -7.79
CA GLN A 53 0.24 -5.20 -7.43
C GLN A 53 0.11 -5.03 -5.91
N LEU A 54 0.42 -6.07 -5.13
CA LEU A 54 0.40 -6.01 -3.66
C LEU A 54 1.41 -4.98 -3.11
N LEU A 55 2.65 -5.01 -3.61
CA LEU A 55 3.69 -4.07 -3.18
C LEU A 55 3.33 -2.60 -3.51
N ILE A 56 2.80 -2.35 -4.72
CA ILE A 56 2.41 -1.00 -5.14
C ILE A 56 1.20 -0.52 -4.34
N THR A 57 0.21 -1.38 -4.12
CA THR A 57 -0.98 -1.04 -3.33
C THR A 57 -0.59 -0.66 -1.91
N ARG A 58 0.30 -1.45 -1.29
CA ARG A 58 0.82 -1.13 0.05
C ARG A 58 1.54 0.21 0.06
N GLY A 59 2.46 0.45 -0.89
CA GLY A 59 3.19 1.71 -0.99
C GLY A 59 2.27 2.93 -1.19
N ALA A 60 1.25 2.79 -2.02
CA ALA A 60 0.24 3.82 -2.27
C ALA A 60 -0.56 4.17 -1.01
N LEU A 61 -1.08 3.16 -0.30
CA LEU A 61 -1.84 3.37 0.94
C LEU A 61 -0.98 3.99 2.05
N THR A 62 0.28 3.56 2.19
CA THR A 62 1.20 4.17 3.16
C THR A 62 1.50 5.62 2.81
N THR A 63 1.75 5.93 1.54
CA THR A 63 2.01 7.31 1.07
C THR A 63 0.81 8.21 1.34
N PHE A 64 -0.39 7.72 1.02
CA PHE A 64 -1.64 8.44 1.27
C PHE A 64 -1.86 8.68 2.76
N SER A 65 -1.68 7.66 3.59
CA SER A 65 -1.90 7.74 5.04
C SER A 65 -0.95 8.75 5.70
N ILE A 66 0.33 8.74 5.31
CA ILE A 66 1.32 9.70 5.85
C ILE A 66 0.99 11.12 5.40
N ALA A 67 0.60 11.33 4.14
CA ALA A 67 0.23 12.66 3.65
C ALA A 67 -1.00 13.23 4.36
N ASN A 68 -1.98 12.37 4.69
CA ASN A 68 -3.18 12.75 5.45
C ASN A 68 -2.86 13.25 6.87
N ASP A 69 -1.81 12.74 7.50
CA ASP A 69 -1.43 13.18 8.85
C ASP A 69 -1.08 14.68 8.92
N VAL A 70 -0.65 15.29 7.80
CA VAL A 70 -0.43 16.75 7.73
C VAL A 70 -1.71 17.52 8.06
N ALA A 71 -2.84 17.13 7.46
CA ALA A 71 -4.12 17.79 7.74
C ALA A 71 -4.56 17.59 9.19
N LYS A 72 -4.33 16.39 9.76
CA LYS A 72 -4.65 16.11 11.17
C LYS A 72 -3.89 17.04 12.12
N TYR A 73 -2.63 17.36 11.84
CA TYR A 73 -1.88 18.33 12.63
C TYR A 73 -2.51 19.74 12.58
N PHE A 74 -2.93 20.21 11.40
CA PHE A 74 -3.62 21.50 11.26
C PHE A 74 -5.00 21.53 11.92
N ALA A 75 -5.67 20.39 12.11
CA ALA A 75 -6.92 20.32 12.87
C ALA A 75 -6.67 20.36 14.39
N ILE A 76 -5.73 19.53 14.87
CA ILE A 76 -5.60 19.22 16.30
C ILE A 76 -4.75 20.27 17.03
N ILE A 77 -3.64 20.74 16.45
CA ILE A 77 -2.74 21.69 17.12
C ILE A 77 -3.46 23.00 17.50
N PRO A 78 -4.17 23.69 16.60
CA PRO A 78 -4.87 24.92 16.96
C PRO A 78 -5.95 24.64 18.02
N ALA A 79 -6.70 23.56 17.85
CA ALA A 79 -7.76 23.17 18.77
C ALA A 79 -7.27 22.99 20.21
N LEU A 80 -6.15 22.29 20.42
CA LEU A 80 -5.61 22.02 21.76
C LEU A 80 -4.99 23.25 22.42
N PHE A 81 -4.36 24.13 21.65
CA PHE A 81 -3.48 25.16 22.19
C PHE A 81 -3.98 26.61 22.05
N VAL A 82 -5.07 26.87 21.31
CA VAL A 82 -5.60 28.24 21.10
C VAL A 82 -6.00 28.93 22.41
N SER A 83 -6.41 28.16 23.42
CA SER A 83 -6.74 28.67 24.76
C SER A 83 -5.52 29.27 25.49
N ARG A 84 -4.32 28.72 25.24
CA ARG A 84 -3.06 29.15 25.88
C ARG A 84 -2.26 30.11 25.02
N TYR A 85 -2.32 29.93 23.69
CA TYR A 85 -1.58 30.68 22.69
C TYR A 85 -2.52 31.10 21.56
N LYS A 86 -3.14 32.28 21.70
CA LYS A 86 -4.10 32.81 20.70
C LYS A 86 -3.52 32.92 19.29
N GLY A 87 -2.20 33.13 19.14
CA GLY A 87 -1.54 33.18 17.83
C GLY A 87 -1.64 31.89 17.00
N LEU A 88 -1.91 30.74 17.63
CA LEU A 88 -2.09 29.46 16.93
C LEU A 88 -3.45 29.37 16.21
N GLU A 89 -4.38 30.29 16.45
CA GLU A 89 -5.63 30.39 15.68
C GLU A 89 -5.36 30.58 14.18
N ALA A 90 -4.26 31.25 13.81
CA ALA A 90 -3.84 31.41 12.42
C ALA A 90 -3.55 30.07 11.70
N LEU A 91 -3.26 29.00 12.44
CA LEU A 91 -3.05 27.65 11.90
C LEU A 91 -4.36 26.87 11.70
N ASN A 92 -5.52 27.40 12.13
CA ASN A 92 -6.84 26.80 11.88
C ASN A 92 -7.30 27.07 10.43
N ILE A 93 -6.57 26.51 9.46
CA ILE A 93 -6.84 26.68 8.03
C ILE A 93 -8.24 26.16 7.66
N MET A 94 -8.68 25.09 8.33
CA MET A 94 -10.00 24.46 8.13
C MET A 94 -11.16 25.25 8.77
N LYS A 95 -10.89 26.36 9.49
CA LYS A 95 -11.89 27.21 10.15
C LYS A 95 -12.86 26.43 11.05
N LEU A 96 -12.33 25.46 11.79
CA LEU A 96 -13.11 24.63 12.70
C LEU A 96 -13.68 25.48 13.85
N HIS A 97 -14.97 25.30 14.14
CA HIS A 97 -15.74 26.20 15.02
C HIS A 97 -15.33 26.12 16.50
N SER A 98 -14.95 24.95 17.00
CA SER A 98 -14.53 24.76 18.39
C SER A 98 -13.43 23.71 18.53
N PRO A 99 -12.65 23.72 19.64
CA PRO A 99 -11.70 22.67 19.93
C PRO A 99 -12.31 21.26 19.95
N THR A 100 -13.52 21.14 20.50
CA THR A 100 -14.24 19.86 20.58
C THR A 100 -14.68 19.36 19.21
N SER A 101 -15.17 20.26 18.33
CA SER A 101 -15.55 19.87 16.97
C SER A 101 -14.33 19.49 16.14
N ALA A 102 -13.19 20.15 16.33
CA ALA A 102 -11.95 19.82 15.64
C ALA A 102 -11.43 18.41 15.98
N VAL A 103 -11.45 18.03 17.27
CA VAL A 103 -11.07 16.69 17.70
C VAL A 103 -12.07 15.64 17.15
N LEU A 104 -13.37 15.93 17.18
CA LEU A 104 -14.38 15.06 16.58
C LEU A 104 -14.15 14.86 15.08
N SER A 105 -13.94 15.93 14.31
CA SER A 105 -13.63 15.85 12.88
C SER A 105 -12.37 15.04 12.59
N ALA A 106 -11.33 15.20 13.41
CA ALA A 106 -10.11 14.39 13.29
C ALA A 106 -10.35 12.89 13.53
N VAL A 107 -11.27 12.52 14.43
CA VAL A 107 -11.69 11.12 14.63
C VAL A 107 -12.55 10.62 13.46
N PHE A 108 -13.46 11.46 12.94
CA PHE A 108 -14.27 11.11 11.76
C PHE A 108 -13.44 10.89 10.49
N ASN A 109 -12.20 11.40 10.43
CA ASN A 109 -11.24 11.06 9.37
C ASN A 109 -11.02 9.54 9.27
N ALA A 110 -11.30 8.75 10.30
CA ALA A 110 -11.28 7.28 10.23
C ALA A 110 -12.23 6.69 9.15
N LEU A 111 -13.25 7.44 8.70
CA LEU A 111 -14.08 7.04 7.55
C LEU A 111 -13.28 6.87 6.27
N ILE A 112 -12.10 7.49 6.16
CA ILE A 112 -11.20 7.30 5.03
C ILE A 112 -10.73 5.86 4.91
N ILE A 113 -10.66 5.12 6.02
CA ILE A 113 -10.34 3.69 6.02
C ILE A 113 -11.39 2.94 5.20
N ILE A 114 -12.68 3.23 5.42
CA ILE A 114 -13.79 2.59 4.70
C ILE A 114 -13.68 2.89 3.19
N ALA A 115 -13.35 4.14 2.83
CA ALA A 115 -13.16 4.54 1.44
C ALA A 115 -11.95 3.86 0.77
N LEU A 116 -10.91 3.51 1.53
CA LEU A 116 -9.71 2.85 1.03
C LEU A 116 -9.83 1.32 0.95
N ILE A 117 -10.81 0.68 1.61
CA ILE A 117 -11.02 -0.78 1.56
C ILE A 117 -11.17 -1.29 0.11
N PRO A 118 -12.02 -0.71 -0.76
CA PRO A 118 -12.16 -1.18 -2.14
C PRO A 118 -10.83 -1.11 -2.91
N LEU A 119 -10.02 -0.07 -2.67
CA LEU A 119 -8.71 0.08 -3.30
C LEU A 119 -7.72 -0.97 -2.79
N ALA A 120 -7.73 -1.25 -1.49
CA ALA A 120 -6.89 -2.28 -0.87
C ALA A 120 -7.21 -3.69 -1.40
N LEU A 121 -8.50 -3.98 -1.64
CA LEU A 121 -8.95 -5.29 -2.13
C LEU A 121 -8.78 -5.45 -3.64
N ARG A 122 -9.09 -4.42 -4.44
CA ARG A 122 -8.92 -4.48 -5.91
C ARG A 122 -7.47 -4.34 -6.35
N GLY A 123 -6.65 -3.70 -5.51
CA GLY A 123 -5.25 -3.40 -5.80
C GLY A 123 -5.07 -2.26 -6.79
N VAL A 124 -3.93 -1.60 -6.70
CA VAL A 124 -3.50 -0.56 -7.63
C VAL A 124 -2.92 -1.21 -8.88
N GLN A 125 -3.52 -0.94 -10.04
CA GLN A 125 -3.06 -1.50 -11.31
C GLN A 125 -1.57 -1.23 -11.55
N PHE A 126 -0.82 -2.32 -11.77
CA PHE A 126 0.58 -2.25 -12.17
C PHE A 126 0.70 -1.69 -13.59
N ARG A 127 1.66 -0.79 -13.79
CA ARG A 127 2.07 -0.32 -15.11
C ARG A 127 3.58 -0.45 -15.21
N PRO A 128 4.13 -1.14 -16.23
CA PRO A 128 5.58 -1.23 -16.42
C PRO A 128 6.18 0.17 -16.62
N ALA A 129 7.06 0.58 -15.72
CA ALA A 129 7.78 1.85 -15.79
C ALA A 129 9.06 1.77 -14.96
N THR A 130 9.95 2.75 -15.13
CA THR A 130 11.15 2.87 -14.30
C THR A 130 10.78 3.16 -12.85
N SER A 131 11.63 2.75 -11.91
CA SER A 131 11.40 2.96 -10.47
C SER A 131 11.16 4.44 -10.12
N SER A 132 11.88 5.36 -10.77
CA SER A 132 11.71 6.80 -10.58
C SER A 132 10.36 7.31 -11.08
N ALA A 133 9.89 6.80 -12.24
CA ALA A 133 8.58 7.15 -12.78
C ALA A 133 7.44 6.62 -11.90
N LEU A 134 7.56 5.39 -11.39
CA LEU A 134 6.60 4.80 -10.44
C LEU A 134 6.54 5.60 -9.13
N LEU A 135 7.69 5.94 -8.55
CA LEU A 135 7.77 6.75 -7.33
C LEU A 135 7.12 8.13 -7.54
N ARG A 136 7.49 8.83 -8.60
CA ARG A 136 6.93 10.16 -8.91
C ARG A 136 5.42 10.09 -9.08
N ARG A 137 4.91 9.10 -9.82
CA ARG A 137 3.47 8.91 -10.00
C ARG A 137 2.77 8.60 -8.67
N ASN A 138 3.36 7.76 -7.84
CA ASN A 138 2.82 7.41 -6.54
C ASN A 138 2.70 8.64 -5.62
N VAL A 139 3.77 9.43 -5.51
CA VAL A 139 3.77 10.67 -4.72
C VAL A 139 2.78 11.69 -5.28
N LEU A 140 2.70 11.85 -6.61
CA LEU A 140 1.78 12.80 -7.23
C LEU A 140 0.31 12.40 -7.06
N ILE A 141 -0.04 11.11 -7.15
CA ILE A 141 -1.44 10.68 -7.04
C ILE A 141 -1.82 10.52 -5.58
N TYR A 142 -1.10 9.67 -4.83
CA TYR A 142 -1.47 9.28 -3.48
C TYR A 142 -0.93 10.25 -2.42
N GLY A 143 0.23 10.86 -2.65
CA GLY A 143 0.77 11.88 -1.74
C GLY A 143 -0.04 13.18 -1.83
N VAL A 144 -0.20 13.75 -3.03
CA VAL A 144 -1.02 14.98 -3.20
C VAL A 144 -2.49 14.70 -2.88
N GLY A 145 -3.03 13.55 -3.31
CA GLY A 145 -4.39 13.15 -2.95
C GLY A 145 -4.58 13.04 -1.43
N GLY A 146 -3.64 12.39 -0.73
CA GLY A 146 -3.67 12.28 0.73
C GLY A 146 -3.47 13.61 1.44
N LEU A 147 -2.78 14.57 0.82
CA LEU A 147 -2.61 15.92 1.36
C LEU A 147 -3.88 16.76 1.20
N ILE A 148 -4.52 16.74 0.03
CA ILE A 148 -5.62 17.65 -0.31
C ILE A 148 -6.97 17.14 0.22
N LEU A 149 -7.27 15.85 0.02
CA LEU A 149 -8.58 15.28 0.32
C LEU A 149 -9.05 15.53 1.76
N PRO A 150 -8.20 15.49 2.80
CA PRO A 150 -8.63 15.72 4.17
C PRO A 150 -8.97 17.18 4.51
N PHE A 151 -8.60 18.15 3.68
CA PHE A 151 -8.96 19.56 3.86
C PHE A 151 -10.31 19.92 3.20
N ILE A 152 -10.88 19.01 2.43
CA ILE A 152 -12.19 19.15 1.76
C ILE A 152 -13.23 18.39 2.57
#